data_AF-A0A2W7ATH4-F1
#
_entry.id   AF-A0A2W7ATH4-F1
#
_cell.length_a   1.000
_cell.length_b   1.000
_cell.length_c   1.000
_cell.angle_alpha   90.00
_cell.angle_beta   90.00
_cell.angle_gamma   90.00
#
_symmetry.space_group_name_H-M   'P 1'
#
loop_
_entity.id
_entity.type
_entity.pdbx_description
1 polymer ?
#
loop_
_entity_poly.entity_id
_entity_poly.type
_entity_poly.pdbx_seq_one_letter_code
_entity_poly.pdbx_strand_id
1 'polypeptide(L)'
;MTPDPNLGKDGVDDDLSLPDHKQIYANGFYTAVSPVDVVVGLTRNGQNTAVLNLSFSLAKTLAFNLLEVVEDFEEKLGIEFPTLDKIFEHFNEPDEVDSNEKQEESD
;
A
#
# COMPACT_ATOMS: atom_id res chain seq x y z
N MET A 1 4.52 -13.45 53.78
CA MET A 1 4.59 -12.84 52.44
C MET A 1 3.29 -12.11 52.21
N THR A 2 3.30 -10.78 52.36
CA THR A 2 2.20 -9.96 51.85
C THR A 2 2.33 -9.94 50.32
N PRO A 3 1.23 -10.05 49.55
CA PRO A 3 1.27 -9.80 48.11
C PRO A 3 1.82 -8.39 47.87
N ASP A 4 2.70 -8.25 46.88
CA ASP A 4 3.24 -6.95 46.48
C ASP A 4 2.10 -6.05 45.96
N PRO A 5 1.83 -4.89 46.58
CA PRO A 5 0.76 -3.98 46.17
C PRO A 5 0.99 -3.31 44.82
N ASN A 6 2.13 -3.51 44.16
CA ASN A 6 2.39 -3.04 42.80
C ASN A 6 2.05 -4.07 41.71
N LEU A 7 1.47 -5.24 42.03
CA LEU A 7 0.99 -6.21 41.03
C LEU A 7 -0.34 -5.82 40.36
N GLY A 8 -0.56 -4.53 40.15
CA GLY A 8 -1.82 -4.00 39.66
C GLY A 8 -1.64 -2.66 38.98
N LYS A 9 -0.83 -2.63 37.90
CA LYS A 9 -0.89 -1.68 36.77
C LYS A 9 0.30 -1.88 35.82
N ASP A 10 0.54 -3.12 35.38
CA ASP A 10 1.18 -3.28 34.07
C ASP A 10 0.06 -3.05 33.06
N GLY A 11 -0.18 -1.77 32.77
CA GLY A 11 -1.12 -1.34 31.76
C GLY A 11 -0.78 -2.05 30.46
N VAL A 12 -1.64 -2.97 30.04
CA VAL A 12 -1.69 -3.48 28.67
C VAL A 12 -2.29 -2.36 27.80
N ASP A 13 -1.63 -1.21 27.82
CA ASP A 13 -1.95 0.02 27.09
C ASP A 13 -0.61 0.65 26.66
N ASP A 14 0.38 -0.16 26.28
CA ASP A 14 1.54 0.33 25.53
C ASP A 14 1.10 0.45 24.07
N ASP A 15 0.53 1.61 23.77
CA ASP A 15 0.66 2.35 22.52
C ASP A 15 1.63 1.71 21.51
N LEU A 16 1.12 0.77 20.71
CA LEU A 16 1.84 0.13 19.60
C LEU A 16 2.02 1.07 18.40
N SER A 17 1.76 2.38 18.56
CA SER A 17 2.01 3.33 17.49
C SER A 17 3.50 3.50 17.30
N LEU A 18 3.96 3.24 16.07
CA LEU A 18 5.30 3.66 15.69
C LEU A 18 5.31 5.20 15.76
N PRO A 19 6.33 5.81 16.40
CA PRO A 19 6.42 7.27 16.43
C PRO A 19 6.47 7.78 14.99
N ASP A 20 5.84 8.92 14.70
CA ASP A 20 5.57 9.41 13.33
C ASP A 20 6.78 9.37 12.39
N HIS A 21 7.98 9.63 12.91
CA HIS A 21 9.24 9.57 12.16
C HIS A 21 9.66 8.16 11.69
N LYS A 22 8.99 7.11 12.18
CA LYS A 22 9.17 5.71 11.78
C LYS A 22 8.03 5.20 10.88
N GLN A 23 7.00 6.01 10.65
CA GLN A 23 5.96 5.69 9.69
C GLN A 23 6.41 6.13 8.29
N ILE A 24 6.28 5.24 7.32
CA ILE A 24 6.68 5.49 5.94
C ILE A 24 5.43 5.52 5.08
N TYR A 25 5.15 6.66 4.48
CA TYR A 25 4.17 6.74 3.41
C TYR A 25 4.82 6.36 2.08
N ALA A 26 4.18 5.45 1.36
CA ALA A 26 4.55 5.04 0.01
C ALA A 26 3.28 5.00 -0.87
N ASN A 27 3.41 5.43 -2.12
CA ASN A 27 2.34 5.34 -3.13
C ASN A 27 2.74 4.49 -4.34
N GLY A 28 3.89 3.82 -4.24
CA GLY A 28 4.34 2.84 -5.21
C GLY A 28 5.28 1.85 -4.53
N PHE A 29 5.53 0.75 -5.22
CA PHE A 29 6.54 -0.22 -4.82
C PHE A 29 7.09 -0.96 -6.03
N TYR A 30 8.21 -1.63 -5.84
CA TYR A 30 8.73 -2.63 -6.78
C TYR A 30 9.17 -3.86 -6.00
N THR A 31 9.21 -4.99 -6.68
CA THR A 31 9.72 -6.24 -6.12
C THR A 31 10.95 -6.70 -6.89
N ALA A 32 11.91 -7.25 -6.17
CA ALA A 32 13.06 -7.93 -6.74
C ALA A 32 13.27 -9.25 -5.99
N VAL A 33 13.76 -10.26 -6.70
CA VAL A 33 13.93 -11.60 -6.14
C VAL A 33 15.40 -11.95 -6.12
N SER A 34 15.87 -12.42 -4.97
CA SER A 34 17.16 -13.08 -4.81
C SER A 34 16.96 -14.58 -4.63
N PRO A 35 18.03 -15.42 -4.66
CA PRO A 35 17.90 -16.86 -4.47
C PRO A 35 17.26 -17.29 -3.13
N VAL A 36 17.28 -16.43 -2.12
CA VAL A 36 16.85 -16.76 -0.75
C VAL A 36 15.75 -15.85 -0.21
N ASP A 37 15.69 -14.61 -0.70
CA ASP A 37 14.79 -13.57 -0.19
C ASP A 37 14.11 -12.78 -1.31
N VAL A 38 13.01 -12.12 -0.96
CA VAL A 38 12.29 -11.13 -1.74
C VAL A 38 12.59 -9.74 -1.18
N VAL A 39 12.95 -8.83 -2.07
CA VAL A 39 13.14 -7.42 -1.75
C VAL A 39 11.91 -6.64 -2.23
N VAL A 40 11.31 -5.85 -1.35
CA VAL A 40 10.23 -4.91 -1.67
C VAL A 40 10.77 -3.50 -1.46
N GLY A 41 10.94 -2.74 -2.54
CA GLY A 41 11.28 -1.32 -2.47
C GLY A 41 10.02 -0.49 -2.43
N LEU A 42 9.86 0.36 -1.41
CA LEU A 42 8.75 1.30 -1.29
C LEU A 42 9.15 2.66 -1.88
N THR A 43 8.26 3.23 -2.68
CA THR A 43 8.51 4.51 -3.36
C THR A 43 7.44 5.55 -3.04
N ARG A 44 7.87 6.81 -3.01
CA ARG A 44 7.01 7.99 -2.94
C ARG A 44 7.32 8.86 -4.16
N ASN A 45 6.36 8.97 -5.07
CA ASN A 45 6.52 9.72 -6.33
C ASN A 45 7.77 9.26 -7.11
N GLY A 46 7.97 7.94 -7.20
CA GLY A 46 9.10 7.33 -7.90
C GLY A 46 10.44 7.37 -7.16
N GLN A 47 10.51 7.99 -5.97
CA GLN A 47 11.73 8.03 -5.15
C GLN A 47 11.69 6.96 -4.06
N ASN A 48 12.79 6.22 -3.89
CA ASN A 48 12.90 5.19 -2.85
C ASN A 48 12.78 5.82 -1.46
N THR A 49 11.84 5.31 -0.66
CA THR A 49 11.60 5.76 0.71
C THR A 49 11.99 4.68 1.73
N ALA A 50 11.87 3.40 1.37
CA ALA A 50 12.34 2.29 2.19
C ALA A 50 12.58 1.02 1.37
N VAL A 51 13.31 0.07 1.94
CA VAL A 51 13.55 -1.26 1.36
C VAL A 51 13.29 -2.30 2.44
N LEU A 52 12.41 -3.25 2.13
CA LEU A 52 12.15 -4.42 2.95
C LEU A 52 12.87 -5.60 2.31
N ASN A 53 13.70 -6.30 3.09
CA ASN A 53 14.26 -7.58 2.67
C ASN A 53 13.59 -8.68 3.51
N LEU A 54 12.88 -9.59 2.85
CA LEU A 54 11.98 -10.55 3.47
C LEU A 54 12.30 -11.95 2.94
N SER A 55 12.34 -12.95 3.83
CA SER A 55 12.33 -14.34 3.37
C SER A 55 11.07 -14.63 2.56
N PHE A 56 11.12 -15.60 1.64
CA PHE A 56 9.95 -15.96 0.81
C PHE A 56 8.69 -16.26 1.63
N SER A 57 8.83 -16.97 2.76
CA SER A 57 7.70 -17.28 3.63
C SER A 57 7.08 -16.01 4.22
N LEU A 58 7.92 -15.08 4.68
CA LEU A 58 7.44 -13.82 5.24
C LEU A 58 6.79 -12.93 4.17
N ALA A 59 7.39 -12.84 2.98
CA ALA A 59 6.83 -12.11 1.85
C ALA A 59 5.46 -12.67 1.43
N LYS A 60 5.32 -14.01 1.38
CA LYS A 60 4.06 -14.67 1.06
C LYS A 60 2.97 -14.40 2.10
N THR A 61 3.31 -14.53 3.39
CA THR A 61 2.37 -14.22 4.48
C THR A 61 1.95 -12.76 4.45
N LEU A 62 2.89 -11.83 4.22
CA LEU A 62 2.59 -10.41 4.09
C LEU A 62 1.62 -10.14 2.93
N ALA A 63 1.86 -10.74 1.76
CA ALA A 63 1.01 -10.55 0.59
C ALA A 63 -0.43 -11.03 0.83
N PHE A 64 -0.62 -12.20 1.43
CA PHE A 64 -1.96 -12.71 1.73
C PHE A 64 -2.68 -11.89 2.79
N ASN A 65 -2.00 -11.50 3.87
CA ASN A 65 -2.64 -10.70 4.91
C ASN A 65 -3.04 -9.30 4.38
N LEU A 66 -2.22 -8.69 3.52
CA LEU A 66 -2.57 -7.40 2.92
C LEU A 66 -3.77 -7.53 1.97
N LEU A 67 -3.82 -8.59 1.16
CA LEU A 67 -4.95 -8.84 0.27
C LEU A 67 -6.25 -9.03 1.06
N GLU A 68 -6.23 -9.89 2.08
CA GLU A 68 -7.39 -10.16 2.95
C GLU A 68 -7.93 -8.86 3.57
N VAL A 69 -7.06 -7.98 4.08
CA VAL A 69 -7.47 -6.70 4.67
C VAL A 69 -8.10 -5.76 3.63
N VAL A 70 -7.59 -5.72 2.41
CA VAL A 70 -8.14 -4.89 1.33
C VAL A 70 -9.51 -5.43 0.90
N GLU A 71 -9.62 -6.73 0.64
CA GLU A 71 -10.87 -7.40 0.25
C GLU A 71 -11.97 -7.20 1.31
N ASP A 72 -11.62 -7.36 2.59
CA ASP A 72 -12.52 -7.10 3.72
C ASP A 72 -13.05 -5.66 3.74
N PHE A 73 -12.22 -4.69 3.35
CA PHE A 73 -12.59 -3.28 3.37
C PHE A 73 -13.44 -2.91 2.15
N GLU A 74 -13.10 -3.45 0.98
CA GLU A 74 -13.88 -3.35 -0.26
C GLU A 74 -15.29 -3.93 -0.09
N GLU A 75 -15.41 -5.11 0.51
CA GLU A 75 -16.71 -5.75 0.79
C GLU A 75 -17.58 -4.86 1.69
N LYS A 76 -17.00 -4.30 2.76
CA LYS A 76 -17.72 -3.44 3.71
C LYS A 76 -18.18 -2.12 3.07
N LEU A 77 -17.42 -1.59 2.11
CA LEU A 77 -17.73 -0.34 1.44
C LEU A 77 -18.56 -0.51 0.17
N GLY A 78 -18.63 -1.73 -0.39
CA GLY A 78 -19.25 -2.00 -1.68
C GLY A 78 -18.53 -1.31 -2.84
N ILE A 79 -17.22 -1.13 -2.74
CA ILE A 79 -16.36 -0.51 -3.77
C ILE A 79 -15.15 -1.41 -4.04
N GLU A 80 -14.59 -1.34 -5.25
CA GLU A 80 -13.31 -1.95 -5.60
C GLU A 80 -12.26 -0.83 -5.76
N PHE A 81 -11.11 -0.96 -5.11
CA PHE A 81 -9.98 -0.07 -5.32
C PHE A 81 -9.22 -0.51 -6.57
N PRO A 82 -8.92 0.41 -7.49
CA PRO A 82 -8.12 0.08 -8.65
C PRO A 82 -6.69 -0.27 -8.22
N THR A 83 -6.11 -1.30 -8.83
CA THR A 83 -4.67 -1.59 -8.70
C THR A 83 -3.85 -0.49 -9.38
N LEU A 84 -2.57 -0.37 -9.00
CA LEU A 84 -1.64 0.55 -9.67
C LEU A 84 -1.54 0.28 -11.17
N ASP A 85 -1.56 -1.00 -11.59
CA ASP A 85 -1.52 -1.38 -13.01
C ASP A 85 -2.74 -0.81 -13.76
N LYS A 86 -3.96 -1.01 -13.21
CA LYS A 86 -5.20 -0.43 -13.78
C LYS A 86 -5.10 1.09 -13.86
N ILE A 87 -4.56 1.76 -12.84
CA ILE A 87 -4.39 3.22 -12.84
C ILE A 87 -3.44 3.64 -13.97
N PHE A 88 -2.29 2.98 -14.12
CA PHE A 88 -1.31 3.36 -15.13
C PHE A 88 -1.74 3.04 -16.56
N GLU A 89 -2.59 2.04 -16.78
CA GLU A 89 -3.22 1.81 -18.09
C GLU A 89 -4.02 3.03 -18.54
N HIS A 90 -4.85 3.63 -17.66
CA HIS A 90 -5.66 4.81 -17.99
C HIS A 90 -4.83 6.06 -18.30
N PHE A 91 -3.64 6.20 -17.71
CA PHE A 91 -2.75 7.34 -17.98
C PHE A 91 -1.96 7.20 -19.29
N ASN A 92 -1.85 5.99 -19.85
CA ASN A 92 -1.09 5.72 -21.07
C ASN A 92 -1.98 5.59 -22.32
N GLU A 93 -3.30 5.65 -22.17
CA GLU A 93 -4.21 5.79 -23.31
C GLU A 93 -4.07 7.22 -23.86
N PRO A 94 -3.76 7.40 -25.16
CA PRO A 94 -3.79 8.72 -25.75
C PRO A 94 -5.23 9.24 -25.71
N ASP A 95 -5.43 10.43 -25.14
CA ASP A 95 -6.72 11.12 -25.18
C ASP A 95 -7.28 11.04 -26.61
N GLU A 96 -8.40 10.33 -26.80
CA GLU A 96 -9.14 10.42 -28.06
C GLU A 96 -9.60 11.87 -28.20
N VAL A 97 -8.85 12.65 -28.98
CA VAL A 97 -9.28 13.99 -29.39
C VAL A 97 -10.53 13.80 -30.23
N ASP A 98 -11.69 14.06 -29.64
CA ASP A 98 -12.99 14.06 -30.31
C ASP A 98 -12.96 15.09 -31.45
N SER A 99 -12.67 14.61 -32.66
CA SER A 99 -12.41 15.43 -33.85
C SER A 99 -13.70 15.96 -34.51
N ASN A 100 -14.77 16.18 -33.75
CA ASN A 100 -16.10 16.53 -34.27
C ASN A 100 -16.56 17.98 -34.04
N GLU A 101 -15.64 18.95 -33.91
CA GLU A 101 -15.97 20.38 -34.02
C GLU A 101 -15.16 21.07 -35.13
N LYS A 102 -15.45 20.73 -36.40
CA LYS A 102 -15.17 21.61 -37.54
C LYS A 102 -16.23 21.41 -38.63
N GLN A 103 -17.44 21.89 -38.38
CA GLN A 103 -18.38 22.25 -39.44
C GLN A 103 -19.39 23.23 -38.87
N GLU A 104 -19.07 24.53 -38.91
CA GLU A 104 -20.01 25.64 -39.08
C GLU A 104 -19.22 26.94 -39.06
N GLU A 105 -18.87 27.45 -40.25
CA GLU A 105 -18.88 28.88 -40.62
C GLU A 105 -18.18 29.04 -41.98
N SER A 106 -18.97 28.88 -43.04
CA SER A 106 -18.73 29.54 -44.32
C SER A 106 -20.04 29.55 -45.11
N ASP A 107 -20.88 30.53 -44.80
CA ASP A 107 -21.86 31.10 -45.75
C ASP A 107 -21.22 32.33 -46.42
#